data_AF-A0A432K3P5-F1
#
_entry.id   AF-A0A432K3P5-F1
#
_cell.length_a   1.000
_cell.length_b   1.000
_cell.length_c   1.000
_cell.angle_alpha   90.00
_cell.angle_beta   90.00
_cell.angle_gamma   90.00
#
_symmetry.space_group_name_H-M   'P 1'
#
loop_
_entity.id
_entity.type
_entity.pdbx_description
1 polymer ?
#
loop_
_entity_poly.entity_id
_entity_poly.type
_entity_poly.pdbx_seq_one_letter_code
_entity_poly.pdbx_strand_id
1 'polypeptide(L)'
;MKAKSTTSWFQKILPSPFALAILLTILSFILALILTDNTNPDTNHLINILGFWQKGFWELLTFAMQMMLMLVLGNALALTPVFKRFVLSMVKYANTTSSAVILVSIISLSLAYLNWGLSLILSALLAQQIGKKAKEQKQDLNYPLIGAAAYSGLMVWHGGLSGSAPLKVAEKGHFLFNQIGQISITETLFSSMNMMVIGASLILIPLSFWILSKRNTK
;
A
#
# COMPACT_ATOMS: atom_id res chain seq x y z
N MET A 1 8.57 -26.74 3.75
CA MET A 1 10.05 -26.68 3.67
C MET A 1 10.55 -25.77 2.55
N LYS A 2 10.05 -25.87 1.29
CA LYS A 2 10.48 -25.01 0.16
C LYS A 2 10.28 -23.49 0.38
N ALA A 3 9.16 -23.06 0.95
CA ALA A 3 8.88 -21.64 1.20
C ALA A 3 9.91 -20.95 2.11
N LYS A 4 10.46 -21.67 3.10
CA LYS A 4 11.47 -21.12 4.04
C LYS A 4 12.80 -20.84 3.33
N SER A 5 13.15 -21.64 2.32
CA SER A 5 14.38 -21.51 1.54
C SER A 5 14.32 -20.35 0.55
N THR A 6 13.17 -20.14 -0.10
CA THR A 6 12.98 -19.00 -1.01
C THR A 6 12.94 -17.68 -0.27
N THR A 7 12.26 -17.63 0.89
CA THR A 7 12.20 -16.42 1.73
C THR A 7 13.58 -16.05 2.29
N SER A 8 14.37 -17.02 2.75
CA SER A 8 15.70 -16.72 3.32
C SER A 8 16.71 -16.25 2.26
N TRP A 9 16.60 -16.75 1.03
CA TRP A 9 17.40 -16.28 -0.10
C TRP A 9 17.03 -14.84 -0.48
N PHE A 10 15.73 -14.55 -0.59
CA PHE A 10 15.24 -13.21 -0.95
C PHE A 10 15.61 -12.15 0.10
N GLN A 11 15.51 -12.50 1.39
CA GLN A 11 15.94 -11.64 2.51
C GLN A 11 17.43 -11.32 2.51
N LYS A 12 18.28 -12.19 1.93
CA LYS A 12 19.73 -11.96 1.81
C LYS A 12 20.10 -11.05 0.65
N ILE A 13 19.26 -10.98 -0.38
CA ILE A 13 19.55 -10.25 -1.63
C ILE A 13 18.94 -8.86 -1.61
N LEU A 14 17.73 -8.71 -1.06
CA LEU A 14 17.08 -7.41 -1.08
C LEU A 14 17.64 -6.49 0.01
N PRO A 15 18.23 -5.35 -0.37
CA PRO A 15 18.60 -4.33 0.59
C PRO A 15 17.34 -3.80 1.29
N SER A 16 17.51 -3.27 2.50
CA SER A 16 16.42 -2.57 3.17
C SER A 16 15.94 -1.38 2.31
N PRO A 17 14.66 -0.96 2.42
CA PRO A 17 14.17 0.20 1.67
C PRO A 17 15.03 1.46 1.85
N PHE A 18 15.56 1.67 3.05
CA PHE A 18 16.49 2.77 3.32
C PHE A 18 17.83 2.60 2.57
N ALA A 19 18.42 1.40 2.61
CA ALA A 19 19.65 1.14 1.86
C ALA A 19 19.44 1.31 0.35
N LEU A 20 18.29 0.88 -0.19
CA LEU A 20 17.91 1.12 -1.58
C LEU A 20 17.83 2.62 -1.89
N ALA A 21 17.21 3.43 -1.02
CA ALA A 21 17.12 4.87 -1.20
C ALA A 21 18.50 5.56 -1.22
N ILE A 22 19.43 5.13 -0.36
CA ILE A 22 20.82 5.64 -0.35
C ILE A 22 21.53 5.24 -1.64
N LEU A 23 21.43 3.98 -2.07
CA LEU A 23 22.03 3.50 -3.32
C LEU A 23 21.51 4.28 -4.54
N LEU A 24 20.20 4.48 -4.62
CA LEU A 24 19.58 5.27 -5.70
C LEU A 24 19.98 6.74 -5.64
N THR A 25 20.15 7.31 -4.45
CA THR A 25 20.66 8.68 -4.28
C THR A 25 22.08 8.80 -4.82
N ILE A 26 22.99 7.91 -4.41
CA ILE A 26 24.38 7.89 -4.89
C ILE A 26 24.42 7.69 -6.40
N LEU A 27 23.66 6.72 -6.92
CA LEU A 27 23.56 6.47 -8.35
C LEU A 27 23.07 7.70 -9.11
N SER A 28 22.02 8.36 -8.62
CA SER A 28 21.48 9.57 -9.25
C SER A 28 22.50 10.71 -9.24
N PHE A 29 23.27 10.85 -8.16
CA PHE A 29 24.39 11.80 -8.08
C PHE A 29 25.46 11.53 -9.14
N ILE A 30 25.90 10.28 -9.27
CA ILE A 30 26.92 9.87 -10.24
C ILE A 30 26.42 10.11 -11.67
N LEU A 31 25.16 9.72 -11.95
CA LEU A 31 24.57 9.92 -13.27
C LEU A 31 24.43 11.42 -13.60
N ALA A 32 24.00 12.25 -12.65
CA ALA A 32 23.94 13.70 -12.86
C ALA A 32 25.33 14.29 -13.15
N LEU A 33 26.36 13.86 -12.42
CA LEU A 33 27.74 14.34 -12.63
C LEU A 33 28.28 14.01 -14.03
N ILE A 34 27.96 12.83 -14.56
CA ILE A 34 28.50 12.36 -15.84
C ILE A 34 27.64 12.81 -17.03
N LEU A 35 26.32 12.90 -16.86
CA LEU A 35 25.38 13.06 -17.98
C LEU A 35 24.78 14.46 -18.11
N THR A 36 25.03 15.37 -17.16
CA THR A 36 24.51 16.75 -17.21
C THR A 36 25.63 17.76 -17.20
N ASP A 37 25.44 18.84 -17.94
CA ASP A 37 26.33 20.00 -17.91
C ASP A 37 26.11 20.85 -16.66
N ASN A 38 27.15 21.58 -16.28
CA ASN A 38 27.08 22.51 -15.16
C ASN A 38 26.20 23.71 -15.50
N THR A 39 25.05 23.82 -14.84
CA THR A 39 24.07 24.88 -15.09
C THR A 39 24.51 26.27 -14.63
N ASN A 40 25.46 26.35 -13.69
CA ASN A 40 26.04 27.62 -13.24
C ASN A 40 27.58 27.54 -13.28
N PRO A 41 28.24 28.19 -14.26
CA PRO A 41 29.69 28.13 -14.42
C PRO A 41 30.48 28.64 -13.21
N ASP A 42 29.87 29.53 -12.40
CA ASP A 42 30.53 30.18 -11.27
C ASP A 42 30.62 29.29 -10.02
N THR A 43 29.92 28.15 -10.02
CA THR A 43 29.91 27.19 -8.90
C THR A 43 30.33 25.79 -9.37
N ASN A 44 30.97 25.03 -8.49
CA ASN A 44 31.37 23.66 -8.80
C ASN A 44 30.13 22.80 -9.10
N HIS A 45 30.18 21.99 -10.17
CA HIS A 45 29.10 21.09 -10.59
C HIS A 45 28.59 20.19 -9.45
N LEU A 46 29.49 19.68 -8.60
CA LEU A 46 29.14 18.90 -7.40
C LEU A 46 28.26 19.68 -6.43
N ILE A 47 28.57 20.95 -6.22
CA ILE A 47 27.82 21.84 -5.31
C ILE A 47 26.43 22.10 -5.89
N ASN A 48 26.32 22.29 -7.21
CA ASN A 48 25.04 22.50 -7.88
C ASN A 48 24.13 21.26 -7.76
N ILE A 49 24.67 20.06 -8.00
CA ILE A 49 23.92 18.81 -7.86
C ILE A 49 23.50 18.59 -6.39
N LEU A 50 24.38 18.88 -5.42
CA LEU A 50 24.03 18.88 -4.00
C LEU A 50 22.86 19.84 -3.70
N GLY A 51 22.89 21.03 -4.29
CA GLY A 51 21.80 22.01 -4.19
C GLY A 51 20.47 21.48 -4.74
N PHE A 52 20.48 20.82 -5.90
CA PHE A 52 19.27 20.20 -6.47
C PHE A 52 18.72 19.07 -5.59
N TRP A 53 19.59 18.19 -5.08
CA TRP A 53 19.19 17.13 -4.16
C TRP A 53 18.57 17.71 -2.88
N GLN A 54 19.22 18.70 -2.26
CA GLN A 54 18.72 19.37 -1.07
C GLN A 54 17.34 19.97 -1.34
N LYS A 55 17.19 20.73 -2.44
CA LYS A 55 15.91 21.35 -2.80
C LYS A 55 14.79 20.31 -2.96
N GLY A 56 15.05 19.24 -3.72
CA GLY A 56 14.07 18.16 -3.94
C GLY A 56 13.66 17.44 -2.65
N PHE A 57 14.60 17.25 -1.71
CA PHE A 57 14.30 16.68 -0.39
C PHE A 57 13.24 17.50 0.37
N TRP A 58 13.39 18.83 0.38
CA TRP A 58 12.47 19.72 1.10
C TRP A 58 11.12 19.87 0.39
N GLU A 59 11.08 19.81 -0.94
CA GLU A 59 9.83 19.86 -1.72
C GLU A 59 8.90 18.66 -1.42
N LEU A 60 9.47 17.48 -1.13
CA LEU A 60 8.71 16.28 -0.83
C LEU A 60 8.44 16.06 0.67
N LEU A 61 9.03 16.87 1.55
CA LEU A 61 8.95 16.64 3.00
C LEU A 61 7.50 16.73 3.52
N THR A 62 6.73 17.73 3.08
CA THR A 62 5.32 17.89 3.45
C THR A 62 4.50 16.67 3.04
N PHE A 63 4.72 16.18 1.82
CA PHE A 63 4.07 14.98 1.31
C PHE A 63 4.46 13.74 2.13
N ALA A 64 5.75 13.56 2.41
CA ALA A 64 6.23 12.45 3.23
C ALA A 64 5.64 12.47 4.64
N MET A 65 5.53 13.65 5.26
CA MET A 65 4.91 13.82 6.59
C MET A 65 3.43 13.45 6.57
N GLN A 66 2.68 13.86 5.54
CA GLN A 66 1.28 13.47 5.35
C GLN A 66 1.12 11.95 5.27
N MET A 67 1.98 11.27 4.50
CA MET A 67 1.95 9.81 4.37
C MET A 67 2.31 9.11 5.69
N MET A 68 3.30 9.62 6.43
CA MET A 68 3.67 9.11 7.75
C MET A 68 2.50 9.23 8.73
N LEU A 69 1.87 10.40 8.80
CA LEU A 69 0.73 10.65 9.69
C LEU A 69 -0.46 9.74 9.36
N MET A 70 -0.75 9.48 8.08
CA MET A 70 -1.81 8.53 7.71
C MET A 70 -1.58 7.14 8.31
N LEU A 71 -0.34 6.64 8.30
CA LEU A 71 -0.01 5.35 8.89
C LEU A 71 -0.09 5.37 10.43
N VAL A 72 0.48 6.42 11.05
CA VAL A 72 0.49 6.59 12.51
C VAL A 72 -0.93 6.72 13.05
N LEU A 73 -1.76 7.56 12.42
CA LEU A 73 -3.15 7.76 12.80
C LEU A 73 -4.00 6.51 12.54
N GLY A 74 -3.78 5.80 11.42
CA GLY A 74 -4.42 4.52 11.16
C GLY A 74 -4.11 3.49 12.26
N ASN A 75 -2.86 3.45 12.73
CA ASN A 75 -2.45 2.57 13.82
C ASN A 75 -3.04 2.99 15.16
N ALA A 76 -3.01 4.28 15.47
CA ALA A 76 -3.62 4.82 16.69
C ALA A 76 -5.12 4.49 16.75
N LEU A 77 -5.85 4.68 15.64
CA LEU A 77 -7.27 4.33 15.54
C LEU A 77 -7.50 2.83 15.78
N ALA A 78 -6.62 1.99 15.25
CA ALA A 78 -6.72 0.55 15.37
C ALA A 78 -6.55 0.01 16.79
N LEU A 79 -5.84 0.76 17.65
CA LEU A 79 -5.67 0.43 19.06
C LEU A 79 -6.88 0.81 19.93
N THR A 80 -7.87 1.53 19.39
CA THR A 80 -9.03 1.98 20.17
C THR A 80 -10.00 0.83 20.52
N PRO A 81 -10.68 0.90 21.68
CA PRO A 81 -11.68 -0.10 22.06
C PRO A 81 -12.85 -0.21 21.08
N VAL A 82 -13.27 0.92 20.49
CA VAL A 82 -14.36 0.99 19.50
C VAL A 82 -14.01 0.13 18.30
N PHE A 83 -12.78 0.27 17.82
CA PHE A 83 -12.31 -0.45 16.66
C PHE A 83 -12.15 -1.94 16.91
N LYS A 84 -11.64 -2.31 18.09
CA LYS A 84 -11.60 -3.72 18.51
C LYS A 84 -12.99 -4.34 18.55
N ARG A 85 -14.01 -3.63 19.06
CA ARG A 85 -15.41 -4.10 19.07
C ARG A 85 -15.95 -4.28 17.65
N PHE A 86 -15.65 -3.36 16.74
CA PHE A 86 -16.03 -3.45 15.33
C PHE A 86 -15.39 -4.68 14.66
N VAL A 87 -14.09 -4.92 14.86
CA VAL A 87 -13.42 -6.12 14.33
C VAL A 87 -14.08 -7.40 14.86
N LEU A 88 -14.28 -7.48 16.18
CA LEU A 88 -14.89 -8.67 16.80
C LEU A 88 -16.32 -8.93 16.33
N SER A 89 -17.10 -7.88 16.03
CA SER A 89 -18.46 -8.03 15.50
C SER A 89 -18.47 -8.67 14.10
N MET A 90 -17.40 -8.49 13.31
CA MET A 90 -17.24 -9.10 11.99
C MET A 90 -16.71 -10.54 12.06
N VAL A 91 -15.85 -10.86 13.04
CA VAL A 91 -15.22 -12.18 13.21
C VAL A 91 -16.26 -13.32 13.33
N LYS A 92 -17.46 -13.03 13.85
CA LYS A 92 -18.54 -14.03 13.96
C LYS A 92 -19.04 -14.57 12.60
N TYR A 93 -18.84 -13.84 11.50
CA TYR A 93 -19.23 -14.27 10.15
C TYR A 93 -18.17 -15.15 9.46
N ALA A 94 -16.94 -15.17 9.98
CA ALA A 94 -15.85 -16.01 9.48
C ALA A 94 -15.89 -17.39 10.16
N ASN A 95 -16.74 -18.29 9.65
CA ASN A 95 -16.91 -19.67 10.17
C ASN A 95 -16.28 -20.73 9.26
N THR A 96 -15.95 -20.37 8.02
CA THR A 96 -15.28 -21.25 7.06
C THR A 96 -14.17 -20.47 6.36
N THR A 97 -13.21 -21.17 5.76
CA THR A 97 -12.17 -20.50 4.95
C THR A 97 -12.79 -19.60 3.90
N SER A 98 -13.83 -20.09 3.19
CA SER A 98 -14.55 -19.32 2.17
C SER A 98 -15.17 -18.03 2.72
N SER A 99 -15.90 -18.10 3.85
CA SER A 99 -16.54 -16.90 4.41
C SER A 99 -15.51 -15.94 5.02
N ALA A 100 -14.41 -16.46 5.58
CA ALA A 100 -13.31 -15.66 6.09
C ALA A 100 -12.59 -14.88 4.99
N VAL A 101 -12.20 -15.53 3.89
CA VAL A 101 -11.45 -14.85 2.81
C VAL A 101 -12.32 -13.85 2.05
N ILE A 102 -13.61 -14.13 1.86
CA ILE A 102 -14.56 -13.16 1.27
C ILE A 102 -14.68 -11.94 2.17
N LEU A 103 -14.98 -12.14 3.46
CA LEU A 103 -15.14 -11.05 4.42
C LEU A 103 -13.89 -10.17 4.48
N VAL A 104 -12.72 -10.80 4.64
CA VAL A 104 -11.45 -10.07 4.77
C VAL A 104 -11.09 -9.34 3.48
N SER A 105 -11.25 -9.97 2.31
CA SER A 105 -10.94 -9.30 1.03
C SER A 105 -11.88 -8.13 0.73
N ILE A 106 -13.20 -8.27 0.96
CA ILE A 106 -14.14 -7.17 0.77
C ILE A 106 -13.80 -5.98 1.68
N ILE A 107 -13.53 -6.24 2.96
CA ILE A 107 -13.14 -5.20 3.92
C ILE A 107 -11.81 -4.56 3.50
N SER A 108 -10.82 -5.36 3.11
CA SER A 108 -9.51 -4.88 2.67
C SER A 108 -9.62 -3.98 1.44
N LEU A 109 -10.34 -4.40 0.40
CA LEU A 109 -10.52 -3.64 -0.84
C LEU A 109 -11.32 -2.35 -0.60
N SER A 110 -12.42 -2.43 0.15
CA SER A 110 -13.30 -1.28 0.42
C SER A 110 -12.58 -0.22 1.24
N LEU A 111 -11.86 -0.64 2.29
CA LEU A 111 -11.06 0.28 3.09
C LEU A 111 -9.88 0.82 2.30
N ALA A 112 -9.23 0.02 1.45
CA ALA A 112 -8.07 0.47 0.68
C ALA A 112 -8.46 1.50 -0.37
N TYR A 113 -9.69 1.43 -0.89
CA TYR A 113 -10.24 2.47 -1.77
C TYR A 113 -10.32 3.82 -1.04
N LEU A 114 -10.68 3.83 0.25
CA LEU A 114 -10.83 5.06 1.05
C LEU A 114 -9.52 5.52 1.69
N ASN A 115 -8.79 4.60 2.31
CA ASN A 115 -7.54 4.82 3.01
C ASN A 115 -6.72 3.52 3.09
N TRP A 116 -5.61 3.46 2.35
CA TRP A 116 -4.72 2.30 2.31
C TRP A 116 -4.13 1.92 3.68
N GLY A 117 -3.74 2.90 4.49
CA GLY A 117 -3.13 2.67 5.81
C GLY A 117 -4.11 1.99 6.76
N LEU A 118 -5.35 2.47 6.79
CA LEU A 118 -6.45 1.90 7.55
C LEU A 118 -6.74 0.45 7.11
N SER A 119 -6.79 0.21 5.80
CA SER A 119 -7.02 -1.13 5.24
C SER A 119 -5.98 -2.15 5.70
N LEU A 120 -4.69 -1.80 5.60
CA LEU A 120 -3.60 -2.69 6.00
C LEU A 120 -3.72 -3.13 7.45
N ILE A 121 -4.05 -2.18 8.33
CA ILE A 121 -4.10 -2.42 9.77
C ILE A 121 -5.38 -3.18 10.13
N LEU A 122 -6.54 -2.77 9.61
CA LEU A 122 -7.82 -3.43 9.90
C LEU A 122 -7.86 -4.86 9.39
N SER A 123 -7.46 -5.06 8.16
CA SER A 123 -7.55 -6.37 7.52
C SER A 123 -6.59 -7.35 8.17
N ALA A 124 -5.39 -6.90 8.58
CA ALA A 124 -4.45 -7.70 9.35
C ALA A 124 -4.99 -8.06 10.74
N LEU A 125 -5.58 -7.09 11.46
CA LEU A 125 -6.21 -7.35 12.76
C LEU A 125 -7.40 -8.31 12.63
N LEU A 126 -8.25 -8.12 11.62
CA LEU A 126 -9.38 -9.01 11.36
C LEU A 126 -8.91 -10.43 11.06
N ALA A 127 -7.93 -10.60 10.18
CA ALA A 127 -7.32 -11.90 9.90
C ALA A 127 -6.75 -12.54 11.19
N GLN A 128 -6.01 -11.77 12.00
CA GLN A 128 -5.46 -12.24 13.27
C GLN A 128 -6.55 -12.72 14.24
N GLN A 129 -7.64 -11.97 14.40
CA GLN A 129 -8.75 -12.35 15.29
C GLN A 129 -9.51 -13.57 14.77
N ILE A 130 -9.69 -13.71 13.45
CA ILE A 130 -10.24 -14.92 12.84
C ILE A 130 -9.36 -16.13 13.15
N GLY A 131 -8.03 -15.99 13.03
CA GLY A 131 -7.09 -17.06 13.37
C GLY A 131 -7.13 -17.44 14.86
N LYS A 132 -7.26 -16.46 15.75
CA LYS A 132 -7.43 -16.70 17.21
C LYS A 132 -8.71 -17.48 17.50
N LYS A 133 -9.85 -17.01 16.98
CA LYS A 133 -11.14 -17.71 17.08
C LYS A 133 -11.04 -19.14 16.54
N ALA A 134 -10.43 -19.33 15.38
CA ALA A 134 -10.31 -20.64 14.76
C ALA A 134 -9.51 -21.60 15.64
N LYS A 135 -8.41 -21.12 16.23
CA LYS A 135 -7.61 -21.90 17.19
C LYS A 135 -8.42 -22.28 18.44
N GLU A 136 -9.14 -21.32 19.02
CA GLU A 136 -9.99 -21.55 20.21
C GLU A 136 -11.12 -22.54 19.94
N GLN A 137 -11.76 -22.45 18.77
CA GLN A 137 -12.89 -23.28 18.36
C GLN A 137 -12.47 -24.56 17.64
N LYS A 138 -11.16 -24.85 17.53
CA LYS A 138 -10.59 -25.97 16.77
C LYS A 138 -11.13 -26.06 15.33
N GLN A 139 -11.34 -24.91 14.69
CA GLN A 139 -11.75 -24.82 13.29
C GLN A 139 -10.52 -24.90 12.39
N ASP A 140 -10.59 -25.77 11.38
CA ASP A 140 -9.57 -25.85 10.34
C ASP A 140 -9.80 -24.77 9.27
N LEU A 141 -9.09 -23.65 9.41
CA LEU A 141 -9.11 -22.55 8.44
C LEU A 141 -7.76 -22.44 7.74
N ASN A 142 -7.78 -22.17 6.44
CA ASN A 142 -6.56 -21.84 5.69
C ASN A 142 -6.09 -20.41 6.05
N TYR A 143 -5.43 -20.28 7.20
CA TYR A 143 -4.94 -19.01 7.74
C TYR A 143 -3.99 -18.26 6.77
N PRO A 144 -3.07 -18.93 6.03
CA PRO A 144 -2.28 -18.26 5.00
C PRO A 144 -3.12 -17.58 3.91
N LEU A 145 -4.21 -18.22 3.46
CA LEU A 145 -5.11 -17.63 2.47
C LEU A 145 -5.89 -16.44 3.02
N ILE A 146 -6.29 -16.49 4.29
CA ILE A 146 -6.91 -15.35 5.00
C ILE A 146 -5.91 -14.19 5.12
N GLY A 147 -4.64 -14.48 5.41
CA GLY A 147 -3.56 -13.51 5.40
C GLY A 147 -3.39 -12.86 4.02
N ALA A 148 -3.39 -13.65 2.95
CA ALA A 148 -3.33 -13.13 1.57
C ALA A 148 -4.54 -12.23 1.25
N ALA A 149 -5.74 -12.61 1.68
CA ALA A 149 -6.94 -11.78 1.53
C ALA A 149 -6.81 -10.44 2.26
N ALA A 150 -6.14 -10.40 3.41
CA ALA A 150 -5.93 -9.15 4.15
C ALA A 150 -5.04 -8.14 3.41
N TYR A 151 -4.10 -8.62 2.59
CA TYR A 151 -3.23 -7.79 1.75
C TYR A 151 -3.87 -7.36 0.43
N SER A 152 -5.04 -7.89 0.07
CA SER A 152 -5.66 -7.64 -1.25
C SER A 152 -6.06 -6.19 -1.51
N GLY A 153 -6.25 -5.38 -0.48
CA GLY A 153 -6.41 -3.93 -0.59
C GLY A 153 -5.25 -3.26 -1.31
N LEU A 154 -4.05 -3.84 -1.26
CA LEU A 154 -2.90 -3.41 -2.05
C LEU A 154 -3.06 -3.68 -3.56
N MET A 155 -4.19 -4.18 -4.05
CA MET A 155 -4.42 -4.26 -5.49
C MET A 155 -5.15 -3.03 -6.03
N VAL A 156 -5.82 -2.26 -5.17
CA VAL A 156 -6.77 -1.20 -5.59
C VAL A 156 -6.47 0.18 -5.01
N TRP A 157 -5.53 0.28 -4.06
CA TRP A 157 -5.36 1.49 -3.25
C TRP A 157 -5.03 2.76 -4.05
N HIS A 158 -4.27 2.64 -5.13
CA HIS A 158 -3.90 3.78 -5.98
C HIS A 158 -5.05 4.24 -6.88
N GLY A 159 -6.03 3.37 -7.15
CA GLY A 159 -7.22 3.70 -7.94
C GLY A 159 -8.40 4.21 -7.11
N GLY A 160 -8.23 4.45 -5.81
CA GLY A 160 -9.28 5.01 -4.96
C GLY A 160 -8.97 6.42 -4.47
N LEU A 161 -9.84 6.92 -3.58
CA LEU A 161 -9.59 8.13 -2.77
C LEU A 161 -8.35 8.03 -1.88
N SER A 162 -7.77 6.85 -1.79
CA SER A 162 -6.48 6.57 -1.16
C SER A 162 -5.25 6.84 -2.05
N GLY A 163 -5.44 7.17 -3.34
CA GLY A 163 -4.36 7.33 -4.30
C GLY A 163 -3.56 8.61 -4.09
N SER A 164 -2.41 8.51 -3.43
CA SER A 164 -1.57 9.68 -3.10
C SER A 164 -1.06 10.44 -4.33
N ALA A 165 -0.62 9.74 -5.37
CA ALA A 165 -0.17 10.34 -6.64
C ALA A 165 -1.30 11.07 -7.39
N PRO A 166 -2.45 10.45 -7.71
CA PRO A 166 -3.55 11.14 -8.41
C PRO A 166 -4.14 12.30 -7.60
N LEU A 167 -4.20 12.19 -6.26
CA LEU A 167 -4.62 13.31 -5.41
C LEU A 167 -3.63 14.47 -5.45
N LYS A 168 -2.32 14.18 -5.46
CA LYS A 168 -1.29 15.24 -5.49
C LYS A 168 -1.31 16.03 -6.80
N VAL A 169 -1.46 15.37 -7.95
CA VAL A 169 -1.52 16.06 -9.25
C VAL A 169 -2.84 16.80 -9.48
N ALA A 170 -3.86 16.52 -8.67
CA ALA A 170 -5.11 17.27 -8.65
C ALA A 170 -5.05 18.56 -7.81
N GLU A 171 -4.03 18.74 -6.97
CA GLU A 171 -3.83 19.98 -6.20
C GLU A 171 -3.38 21.12 -7.12
N LYS A 172 -3.86 22.34 -6.87
CA LYS A 172 -3.31 23.52 -7.56
C LYS A 172 -1.89 23.78 -7.06
N GLY A 173 -0.94 23.97 -7.98
CA GLY A 173 0.44 24.32 -7.63
C GLY A 173 1.26 23.16 -7.06
N HIS A 174 0.94 21.90 -7.39
CA HIS A 174 1.83 20.78 -7.07
C HIS A 174 3.19 20.93 -7.79
N PHE A 175 4.20 20.23 -7.29
CA PHE A 175 5.60 20.35 -7.75
C PHE A 175 5.85 20.05 -9.25
N LEU A 176 4.90 19.43 -9.95
CA LEU A 176 4.97 19.12 -11.39
C LEU A 176 4.04 20.00 -12.25
N PHE A 177 3.40 21.01 -11.66
CA PHE A 177 2.34 21.76 -12.35
C PHE A 177 2.82 22.39 -13.66
N ASN A 178 4.07 22.88 -13.70
CA ASN A 178 4.63 23.51 -14.90
C ASN A 178 4.92 22.50 -16.03
N GLN A 179 5.04 21.21 -15.72
CA GLN A 179 5.34 20.15 -16.69
C GLN A 179 4.08 19.45 -17.20
N ILE A 180 3.11 19.22 -16.31
CA ILE A 180 1.92 18.40 -16.63
C ILE A 180 0.58 19.13 -16.46
N GLY A 181 0.60 20.39 -15.99
CA GLY A 181 -0.61 21.09 -15.57
C GLY A 181 -1.28 20.44 -14.35
N GLN A 182 -2.50 20.86 -14.03
CA GLN A 182 -3.33 20.18 -13.02
C GLN A 182 -4.15 19.09 -13.70
N ILE A 183 -4.11 17.87 -13.14
CA ILE A 183 -4.90 16.73 -13.63
C ILE A 183 -6.01 16.44 -12.62
N SER A 184 -7.26 16.53 -13.05
CA SER A 184 -8.40 16.42 -12.13
C SER A 184 -8.64 14.99 -11.64
N ILE A 185 -9.32 14.86 -10.49
CA ILE A 185 -9.77 13.55 -9.99
C ILE A 185 -10.79 12.90 -10.91
N THR A 186 -11.51 13.68 -11.74
CA THR A 186 -12.46 13.17 -12.73
C THR A 186 -11.78 12.47 -13.90
N GLU A 187 -10.56 12.89 -14.26
CA GLU A 187 -9.76 12.27 -15.32
C GLU A 187 -8.95 11.08 -14.80
N THR A 188 -8.77 10.96 -13.48
CA THR A 188 -7.97 9.91 -12.85
C THR A 188 -8.87 8.94 -12.07
N LEU A 189 -9.18 9.26 -10.81
CA LEU A 189 -9.91 8.40 -9.87
C LEU A 189 -11.33 8.09 -10.32
N PHE A 190 -12.07 9.08 -10.84
CA PHE A 190 -13.44 8.92 -11.32
C PHE A 190 -13.53 8.71 -12.83
N SER A 191 -12.41 8.43 -13.49
CA SER A 191 -12.44 8.02 -14.90
C SER A 191 -13.20 6.71 -15.06
N SER A 192 -13.89 6.54 -16.18
CA SER A 192 -14.65 5.32 -16.48
C SER A 192 -13.79 4.07 -16.42
N MET A 193 -12.57 4.15 -16.96
CA MET A 193 -11.60 3.05 -16.94
C MET A 193 -11.24 2.65 -15.49
N ASN A 194 -10.90 3.62 -14.64
CA ASN A 194 -10.51 3.32 -13.27
C ASN A 194 -11.70 2.77 -12.46
N MET A 195 -12.89 3.38 -12.58
CA MET A 195 -14.09 2.90 -11.88
C MET A 195 -14.48 1.49 -12.31
N MET A 196 -14.31 1.15 -13.59
CA MET A 196 -14.52 -0.21 -14.09
C MET A 196 -13.51 -1.20 -13.48
N VAL A 197 -12.22 -0.84 -13.42
CA VAL A 197 -11.18 -1.69 -12.81
C VAL A 197 -11.42 -1.89 -11.32
N ILE A 198 -11.79 -0.84 -10.58
CA ILE A 198 -12.12 -0.93 -9.15
C ILE A 198 -13.35 -1.81 -8.94
N GLY A 199 -14.43 -1.59 -9.71
CA GLY A 199 -15.64 -2.39 -9.64
C GLY A 199 -15.39 -3.87 -9.96
N ALA A 200 -14.61 -4.14 -11.02
CA ALA A 200 -14.20 -5.49 -11.37
C ALA A 200 -13.35 -6.12 -10.26
N SER A 201 -12.42 -5.37 -9.68
CA SER A 201 -11.55 -5.87 -8.59
C SER A 201 -12.34 -6.22 -7.33
N LEU A 202 -13.35 -5.42 -6.96
CA LEU A 202 -14.25 -5.69 -5.83
C LEU A 202 -15.04 -7.00 -5.98
N ILE A 203 -15.19 -7.51 -7.20
CA ILE A 203 -15.90 -8.77 -7.50
C ILE A 203 -14.91 -9.91 -7.72
N LEU A 204 -13.97 -9.72 -8.66
CA LEU A 204 -13.06 -10.76 -9.14
C LEU A 204 -12.06 -11.20 -8.07
N ILE A 205 -11.58 -10.30 -7.21
CA ILE A 205 -10.61 -10.65 -6.16
C ILE A 205 -11.27 -11.52 -5.08
N PRO A 206 -12.40 -11.12 -4.45
CA PRO A 206 -13.10 -12.00 -3.51
C PRO A 206 -13.54 -13.32 -4.14
N LEU A 207 -13.98 -13.30 -5.41
CA LEU A 207 -14.32 -14.52 -6.15
C LEU A 207 -13.10 -15.43 -6.33
N SER A 208 -11.95 -14.88 -6.66
CA SER A 208 -10.70 -15.63 -6.81
C SER A 208 -10.30 -16.28 -5.48
N PHE A 209 -10.37 -15.54 -4.37
CA PHE A 209 -10.16 -16.09 -3.03
C PHE A 209 -11.16 -17.17 -2.68
N TRP A 210 -12.45 -16.99 -3.03
CA TRP A 210 -13.46 -18.00 -2.82
C TRP A 210 -13.15 -19.29 -3.60
N ILE A 211 -12.80 -19.20 -4.89
CA ILE A 211 -12.40 -20.36 -5.70
C ILE A 211 -11.18 -21.05 -5.07
N LEU A 212 -10.15 -20.29 -4.68
CA LEU A 212 -8.97 -20.82 -4.01
C LEU A 212 -9.30 -21.48 -2.68
N SER A 213 -10.27 -20.94 -1.92
CA SER A 213 -10.71 -21.54 -0.65
C SER A 213 -11.40 -22.90 -0.82
N LYS A 214 -11.90 -23.19 -2.03
CA LYS A 214 -12.49 -24.50 -2.38
C LYS A 214 -11.45 -25.49 -2.87
N ARG A 215 -10.28 -25.00 -3.32
CA ARG A 215 -9.18 -25.83 -3.83
C ARG A 215 -8.23 -26.16 -2.68
N ASN A 216 -8.35 -27.40 -2.18
CA ASN A 216 -7.52 -28.05 -1.15
C ASN A 216 -7.71 -27.59 0.31
N THR A 217 -8.62 -28.28 0.98
CA THR A 217 -8.47 -28.76 2.37
C THR A 217 -7.87 -30.17 2.33
N LYS A 218 -6.55 -30.31 2.11
CA LYS A 218 -5.72 -31.47 2.50
C LYS A 218 -4.26 -31.04 2.55
#